data_AF-A0A4U0U8N8-F1
#
_entry.id   AF-A0A4U0U8N8-F1
#
_cell.length_a   1.000
_cell.length_b   1.000
_cell.length_c   1.000
_cell.angle_alpha   90.00
_cell.angle_beta   90.00
_cell.angle_gamma   90.00
#
_symmetry.space_group_name_H-M   'P 1'
#
loop_
_entity.id
_entity.type
_entity.pdbx_description
1 polymer ?
#
loop_
_entity_poly.entity_id
_entity_poly.type
_entity_poly.pdbx_seq_one_letter_code
_entity_poly.pdbx_strand_id
1 'polypeptide(L)'
;MFVQHSLRRAHLRHVSSLPPPGLFSFASHSSKPRTHLEVEHKFVPTAAFMRCLVDGAQEEAEPSLPYDHASTSSALKGLVVTRLRDRQIRDTYLDADGKLVCQGIWVRRRAQEDCGRETACVPLQDGQGKESWQAKVRLSGDFVDSQFEEIEGQGQVTKAVQRHLPQVTLMDLTPSADLQTYRRTWHLQEEEGGDTAVSVMVVLDKVSTYEGTKEASSDSAPFSHQIGEIELSTEADSSTPAKQKQLLVQDMRRTLHAFMQRHPSLFLGKHQPLGKLSAYFAWLKECQAGGNKALRARS
;
A
#
# COMPACT_ATOMS: atom_id res chain seq x y z
N MET A 1 30.78 -35.09 45.65
CA MET A 1 30.52 -33.91 46.50
C MET A 1 29.63 -32.96 45.71
N PHE A 2 28.36 -32.91 46.09
CA PHE A 2 27.39 -31.93 45.61
C PHE A 2 27.55 -30.64 46.42
N VAL A 3 27.54 -29.48 45.78
CA VAL A 3 27.30 -28.21 46.46
C VAL A 3 26.20 -27.48 45.70
N GLN A 4 25.02 -27.47 46.32
CA GLN A 4 23.90 -26.61 46.00
C GLN A 4 24.27 -25.16 46.31
N HIS A 5 23.86 -24.22 45.46
CA HIS A 5 23.57 -22.87 45.95
C HIS A 5 22.20 -22.38 45.50
N SER A 6 21.54 -21.81 46.49
CA SER A 6 20.12 -21.57 46.62
C SER A 6 19.71 -20.23 46.02
N LEU A 7 18.47 -20.22 45.53
CA LEU A 7 17.66 -19.06 45.19
C LEU A 7 17.59 -18.03 46.34
N ARG A 8 17.60 -16.74 45.97
CA ARG A 8 16.96 -15.67 46.76
C ARG A 8 16.15 -14.76 45.84
N ARG A 9 14.82 -14.83 46.02
CA ARG A 9 13.84 -13.83 45.59
C ARG A 9 14.04 -12.54 46.39
N ALA A 10 13.99 -11.39 45.70
CA ALA A 10 13.74 -10.10 46.33
C ALA A 10 12.48 -9.49 45.72
N HIS A 11 11.44 -9.35 46.55
CA HIS A 11 10.28 -8.50 46.29
C HIS A 11 10.70 -7.03 46.38
N LEU A 12 10.37 -6.23 45.38
CA LEU A 12 10.27 -4.79 45.51
C LEU A 12 8.94 -4.30 44.93
N ARG A 13 8.38 -3.36 45.67
CA ARG A 13 6.97 -3.01 45.78
C ARG A 13 6.53 -2.05 44.66
N HIS A 14 5.29 -2.21 44.24
CA HIS A 14 4.49 -1.17 43.61
C HIS A 14 4.47 0.09 44.49
N VAL A 15 4.83 1.24 43.92
CA VAL A 15 4.36 2.56 44.37
C VAL A 15 3.96 3.34 43.12
N SER A 16 2.65 3.50 42.99
CA SER A 16 1.97 4.46 42.13
C SER A 16 2.14 5.87 42.69
N SER A 17 2.68 6.80 41.90
CA SER A 17 2.47 8.23 42.11
C SER A 17 2.30 8.93 40.76
N LEU A 18 1.10 9.46 40.55
CA LEU A 18 0.78 10.37 39.46
C LEU A 18 1.45 11.73 39.72
N PRO A 19 1.99 12.42 38.70
CA PRO A 19 2.47 13.78 38.85
C PRO A 19 1.30 14.79 38.87
N PRO A 20 1.46 15.94 39.55
CA PRO A 20 0.41 16.94 39.75
C PRO A 20 0.11 17.74 38.46
N PRO A 21 -1.08 18.38 38.37
CA PRO A 21 -1.48 19.15 37.20
C PRO A 21 -0.91 20.57 37.24
N GLY A 22 -0.39 21.02 36.11
CA GLY A 22 -0.26 22.44 35.78
C GLY A 22 1.12 23.05 36.02
N LEU A 23 1.92 23.10 34.96
CA LEU A 23 2.79 24.25 34.63
C LEU A 23 3.20 24.09 33.16
N PHE A 24 3.02 25.16 32.40
CA PHE A 24 3.20 25.27 30.95
C PHE A 24 4.50 24.60 30.47
N SER A 25 4.36 23.55 29.67
CA SER A 25 5.42 23.06 28.81
C SER A 25 4.97 23.24 27.37
N PHE A 26 5.43 24.31 26.73
CA PHE A 26 5.50 24.38 25.27
C PHE A 26 6.59 23.41 24.80
N ALA A 27 6.34 22.12 24.95
CA ALA A 27 7.10 21.10 24.25
C ALA A 27 6.64 21.11 22.79
N SER A 28 7.24 22.00 22.00
CA SER A 28 7.31 21.86 20.55
C SER A 28 7.94 20.50 20.27
N HIS A 29 7.10 19.47 20.17
CA HIS A 29 7.50 18.18 19.62
C HIS A 29 7.67 18.41 18.12
N SER A 30 8.86 18.88 17.74
CA SER A 30 9.36 18.75 16.38
C SER A 30 9.60 17.26 16.14
N SER A 31 8.52 16.49 15.95
CA SER A 31 8.64 15.16 15.38
C SER A 31 9.22 15.37 13.98
N LYS A 32 10.41 14.81 13.76
CA LYS A 32 11.03 14.86 12.44
C LYS A 32 10.05 14.29 11.43
N PRO A 33 10.01 14.84 10.20
CA PRO A 33 9.15 14.27 9.17
C PRO A 33 9.52 12.80 8.96
N ARG A 34 8.52 11.93 9.01
CA ARG A 34 8.69 10.50 8.73
C ARG A 34 8.35 10.21 7.27
N THR A 35 8.94 9.14 6.75
CA THR A 35 8.69 8.61 5.42
C THR A 35 8.52 7.11 5.54
N HIS A 36 7.69 6.50 4.69
CA HIS A 36 7.50 5.06 4.71
C HIS A 36 8.37 4.44 3.62
N LEU A 37 9.21 3.49 4.00
CA LEU A 37 9.89 2.63 3.04
C LEU A 37 8.98 1.44 2.75
N GLU A 38 8.84 1.11 1.48
CA GLU A 38 7.94 0.08 1.00
C GLU A 38 8.68 -0.83 0.01
N VAL A 39 8.53 -2.13 0.20
CA VAL A 39 8.92 -3.14 -0.79
C VAL A 39 7.68 -3.92 -1.17
N GLU A 40 7.41 -4.02 -2.46
CA GLU A 40 6.20 -4.64 -2.97
C GLU A 40 6.52 -5.62 -4.10
N HIS A 41 5.73 -6.69 -4.17
CA HIS A 41 5.68 -7.60 -5.30
C HIS A 41 4.27 -7.65 -5.87
N LYS A 42 4.15 -7.40 -7.17
CA LYS A 42 2.86 -7.45 -7.88
C LYS A 42 2.54 -8.85 -8.37
N PHE A 43 1.27 -9.23 -8.35
CA PHE A 43 0.80 -10.50 -8.90
C PHE A 43 -0.60 -10.36 -9.47
N VAL A 44 -0.95 -11.24 -10.41
CA VAL A 44 -2.33 -11.32 -10.92
C VAL A 44 -3.14 -12.19 -9.96
N PRO A 45 -4.17 -11.64 -9.29
CA PRO A 45 -4.96 -12.41 -8.34
C PRO A 45 -5.71 -13.55 -9.04
N THR A 46 -5.63 -14.76 -8.46
CA THR A 46 -6.34 -15.93 -8.99
C THR A 46 -7.60 -16.21 -8.17
N ALA A 47 -8.59 -16.90 -8.75
CA ALA A 47 -9.77 -17.33 -8.00
C ALA A 47 -9.42 -18.22 -6.80
N ALA A 48 -8.35 -19.03 -6.91
CA ALA A 48 -7.85 -19.85 -5.81
C ALA A 48 -7.29 -18.99 -4.67
N PHE A 49 -6.53 -17.95 -5.01
CA PHE A 49 -6.03 -16.96 -4.05
C PHE A 49 -7.17 -16.26 -3.31
N MET A 50 -8.18 -15.79 -4.05
CA MET A 50 -9.36 -15.14 -3.48
C MET A 50 -10.07 -16.03 -2.47
N ARG A 51 -10.29 -17.30 -2.80
CA ARG A 51 -10.94 -18.25 -1.87
C ARG A 51 -10.12 -18.45 -0.61
N CYS A 52 -8.80 -18.63 -0.73
CA CYS A 52 -7.95 -18.81 0.44
C CYS A 52 -8.08 -17.65 1.44
N LEU A 53 -8.00 -16.40 0.96
CA LEU A 53 -8.05 -15.23 1.83
C LEU A 53 -9.45 -14.85 2.33
N VAL A 54 -10.50 -15.22 1.60
CA VAL A 54 -11.88 -14.99 2.04
C VAL A 54 -12.28 -16.03 3.10
N ASP A 55 -11.96 -17.30 2.87
CA ASP A 55 -12.36 -18.39 3.77
C ASP A 55 -11.47 -18.50 5.02
N GLY A 56 -10.23 -17.99 4.94
CA GLY A 56 -9.25 -18.10 6.03
C GLY A 56 -9.10 -16.85 6.92
N ALA A 57 -9.74 -15.73 6.58
CA ALA A 57 -9.55 -14.49 7.34
C ALA A 57 -10.43 -14.43 8.60
N GLN A 58 -9.82 -14.13 9.74
CA GLN A 58 -10.57 -13.76 10.93
C GLN A 58 -11.20 -12.38 10.76
N GLU A 59 -12.41 -12.22 11.28
CA GLU A 59 -13.03 -10.90 11.39
C GLU A 59 -12.31 -10.07 12.45
N GLU A 60 -12.24 -8.74 12.28
CA GLU A 60 -11.90 -7.85 13.40
C GLU A 60 -13.05 -7.95 14.41
N ALA A 61 -13.06 -9.02 15.21
CA ALA A 61 -13.97 -9.18 16.31
C ALA A 61 -13.48 -8.31 17.47
N GLU A 62 -14.39 -7.59 18.11
CA GLU A 62 -14.25 -7.21 19.53
C GLU A 62 -13.69 -8.41 20.33
N PRO A 63 -12.83 -8.18 21.33
CA PRO A 63 -11.96 -9.20 21.89
C PRO A 63 -12.74 -10.21 22.73
N SER A 64 -13.39 -11.20 22.10
CA SER A 64 -13.81 -12.44 22.74
C SER A 64 -14.37 -13.44 21.73
N LEU A 65 -13.49 -14.35 21.28
CA LEU A 65 -13.66 -15.82 21.28
C LEU A 65 -12.80 -16.46 20.17
N PRO A 66 -12.05 -17.54 20.46
CA PRO A 66 -11.27 -18.24 19.45
C PRO A 66 -12.20 -18.96 18.47
N TYR A 67 -12.12 -18.57 17.20
CA TYR A 67 -12.84 -19.22 16.10
C TYR A 67 -12.17 -20.55 15.74
N ASP A 68 -12.97 -21.60 15.55
CA ASP A 68 -12.49 -22.97 15.31
C ASP A 68 -11.90 -23.12 13.88
N HIS A 69 -10.68 -23.67 13.78
CA HIS A 69 -9.77 -23.61 12.63
C HIS A 69 -10.07 -24.61 11.49
N ALA A 70 -11.24 -25.24 11.47
CA ALA A 70 -11.45 -26.51 10.77
C ALA A 70 -11.50 -26.47 9.22
N SER A 71 -11.37 -25.31 8.57
CA SER A 71 -11.38 -25.23 7.08
C SER A 71 -10.37 -24.24 6.51
N THR A 72 -9.25 -24.01 7.19
CA THR A 72 -8.16 -23.22 6.59
C THR A 72 -7.54 -24.00 5.43
N SER A 73 -7.59 -23.42 4.22
CA SER A 73 -6.89 -23.94 3.05
C SER A 73 -5.45 -24.28 3.40
N SER A 74 -4.93 -25.43 2.96
CA SER A 74 -3.53 -25.84 3.16
C SER A 74 -2.51 -24.74 2.79
N ALA A 75 -2.89 -23.83 1.89
CA ALA A 75 -2.09 -22.67 1.48
C ALA A 75 -1.84 -21.63 2.58
N LEU A 76 -2.68 -21.58 3.62
CA LEU A 76 -2.59 -20.63 4.75
C LEU A 76 -2.11 -21.28 6.04
N LYS A 77 -1.68 -22.54 5.99
CA LYS A 77 -1.19 -23.24 7.18
C LYS A 77 0.01 -22.50 7.79
N GLY A 78 -0.09 -22.21 9.09
CA GLY A 78 0.96 -21.49 9.83
C GLY A 78 0.89 -19.96 9.71
N LEU A 79 -0.15 -19.42 9.05
CA LEU A 79 -0.39 -17.99 8.97
C LEU A 79 -1.59 -17.59 9.82
N VAL A 80 -1.43 -16.50 10.58
CA VAL A 80 -2.55 -15.72 11.11
C VAL A 80 -2.97 -14.72 10.05
N VAL A 81 -4.24 -14.77 9.65
CA VAL A 81 -4.79 -13.96 8.57
C VAL A 81 -5.86 -13.04 9.11
N THR A 82 -5.60 -11.73 9.06
CA THR A 82 -6.53 -10.71 9.51
C THR A 82 -6.99 -9.88 8.32
N ARG A 83 -8.30 -9.88 8.03
CA ARG A 83 -8.85 -8.99 7.00
C ARG A 83 -9.07 -7.59 7.57
N LEU A 84 -8.51 -6.57 6.95
CA LEU A 84 -8.77 -5.18 7.33
C LEU A 84 -10.06 -4.68 6.68
N ARG A 85 -10.48 -3.47 7.04
CA ARG A 85 -11.60 -2.79 6.36
C ARG A 85 -11.24 -2.55 4.90
N ASP A 86 -12.25 -2.70 4.04
CA ASP A 86 -12.10 -2.35 2.64
C ASP A 86 -12.02 -0.81 2.52
N ARG A 87 -11.41 -0.32 1.44
CA ARG A 87 -11.28 1.12 1.20
C ARG A 87 -11.79 1.49 -0.18
N GLN A 88 -12.48 2.62 -0.24
CA GLN A 88 -12.60 3.37 -1.48
C GLN A 88 -11.48 4.41 -1.52
N ILE A 89 -10.82 4.50 -2.67
CA ILE A 89 -9.70 5.41 -2.90
C ILE A 89 -9.95 6.09 -4.25
N ARG A 90 -9.78 7.40 -4.28
CA ARG A 90 -9.65 8.16 -5.52
C ARG A 90 -8.28 8.82 -5.56
N ASP A 91 -7.53 8.49 -6.60
CA ASP A 91 -6.20 9.03 -6.87
C ASP A 91 -6.25 9.89 -8.13
N THR A 92 -6.06 11.20 -7.96
CA THR A 92 -5.72 12.09 -9.07
C THR A 92 -4.20 12.18 -9.17
N TYR A 93 -3.63 11.55 -10.18
CA TYR A 93 -2.20 11.55 -10.46
C TYR A 93 -1.81 12.81 -11.21
N LEU A 94 -0.73 13.46 -10.80
CA LEU A 94 -0.23 14.68 -11.41
C LEU A 94 1.22 14.49 -11.89
N ASP A 95 1.53 15.07 -13.04
CA ASP A 95 2.88 15.03 -13.61
C ASP A 95 3.23 16.40 -14.26
N ALA A 96 4.47 16.54 -14.69
CA ALA A 96 4.97 17.66 -15.49
C ALA A 96 5.37 17.12 -16.87
N ASP A 97 4.37 16.76 -17.68
CA ASP A 97 4.54 16.19 -19.03
C ASP A 97 5.41 14.91 -19.06
N GLY A 98 5.22 14.03 -18.07
CA GLY A 98 5.93 12.76 -17.97
C GLY A 98 7.32 12.86 -17.33
N LYS A 99 7.78 14.07 -16.96
CA LYS A 99 9.11 14.27 -16.37
C LYS A 99 9.25 13.62 -14.99
N LEU A 100 8.19 13.60 -14.18
CA LEU A 100 8.25 12.99 -12.83
C LEU A 100 8.25 11.47 -12.95
N VAL A 101 7.34 10.89 -13.72
CA VAL A 101 7.31 9.43 -13.93
C VAL A 101 8.59 8.89 -14.59
N CYS A 102 9.22 9.64 -15.50
CA CYS A 102 10.51 9.25 -16.09
C CYS A 102 11.66 9.24 -15.06
N GLN A 103 11.52 9.99 -13.97
CA GLN A 103 12.44 9.95 -12.82
C GLN A 103 11.99 8.95 -11.73
N GLY A 104 10.95 8.16 -11.98
CA GLY A 104 10.42 7.20 -11.01
C GLY A 104 9.70 7.88 -9.84
N ILE A 105 8.97 8.97 -10.11
CA ILE A 105 8.20 9.70 -9.10
C ILE A 105 6.75 9.76 -9.54
N TRP A 106 5.86 9.36 -8.65
CA TRP A 106 4.41 9.44 -8.85
C TRP A 106 3.81 10.33 -7.78
N VAL A 107 3.28 11.48 -8.19
CA VAL A 107 2.59 12.43 -7.30
C VAL A 107 1.10 12.25 -7.46
N ARG A 108 0.36 12.21 -6.35
CA ARG A 108 -1.09 12.09 -6.36
C ARG A 108 -1.75 12.90 -5.25
N ARG A 109 -2.96 13.40 -5.54
CA ARG A 109 -3.94 13.73 -4.51
C ARG A 109 -4.81 12.50 -4.28
N ARG A 110 -4.84 12.02 -3.04
CA ARG A 110 -5.61 10.85 -2.63
C ARG A 110 -6.76 11.28 -1.73
N ALA A 111 -7.99 10.99 -2.15
CA ALA A 111 -9.15 10.94 -1.28
C ALA A 111 -9.42 9.47 -0.92
N GLN A 112 -9.65 9.17 0.36
CA GLN A 112 -9.95 7.80 0.78
C GLN A 112 -10.96 7.73 1.92
N GLU A 113 -11.73 6.66 1.94
CA GLU A 113 -12.70 6.35 2.98
C GLU A 113 -12.71 4.85 3.26
N ASP A 114 -12.66 4.49 4.53
CA ASP A 114 -12.85 3.10 4.95
C ASP A 114 -14.34 2.76 4.77
N CYS A 115 -14.62 1.69 4.03
CA CYS A 115 -15.97 1.18 3.85
C CYS A 115 -16.16 -0.16 4.56
N GLY A 116 -17.41 -0.49 4.85
CA GLY A 116 -17.77 -1.82 5.36
C GLY A 116 -17.40 -2.90 4.34
N ARG A 117 -17.17 -4.13 4.83
CA ARG A 117 -16.76 -5.29 4.01
C ARG A 117 -17.81 -5.73 2.97
N GLU A 118 -19.04 -5.22 3.08
CA GLU A 118 -20.20 -5.62 2.27
C GLU A 118 -20.85 -4.45 1.50
N THR A 119 -20.39 -3.21 1.69
CA THR A 119 -20.94 -2.11 0.91
C THR A 119 -20.57 -2.28 -0.55
N ALA A 120 -21.58 -2.23 -1.43
CA ALA A 120 -21.37 -2.17 -2.87
C ALA A 120 -20.28 -1.13 -3.19
N CYS A 121 -19.48 -1.38 -4.23
CA CYS A 121 -18.44 -0.46 -4.66
C CYS A 121 -19.08 0.86 -5.12
N VAL A 122 -19.36 1.77 -4.19
CA VAL A 122 -19.85 3.11 -4.50
C VAL A 122 -18.63 4.00 -4.72
N PRO A 123 -18.51 4.61 -5.91
CA PRO A 123 -17.52 5.65 -6.20
C PRO A 123 -17.47 6.73 -5.11
N LEU A 124 -16.27 7.08 -4.65
CA LEU A 124 -16.07 8.31 -3.86
C LEU A 124 -16.41 9.52 -4.72
N GLN A 125 -17.36 10.34 -4.26
CA GLN A 125 -17.74 11.59 -4.94
C GLN A 125 -16.79 12.73 -4.54
N ASP A 126 -16.83 13.83 -5.31
CA ASP A 126 -16.08 15.04 -4.99
C ASP A 126 -16.39 15.56 -3.58
N GLY A 127 -15.34 15.86 -2.81
CA GLY A 127 -15.45 16.35 -1.43
C GLY A 127 -15.72 15.28 -0.37
N GLN A 128 -15.79 13.99 -0.75
CA GLN A 128 -15.88 12.87 0.18
C GLN A 128 -14.50 12.28 0.52
N GLY A 129 -14.42 11.64 1.68
CA GLY A 129 -13.21 11.00 2.17
C GLY A 129 -12.16 11.98 2.73
N LYS A 130 -11.12 11.40 3.33
CA LYS A 130 -9.97 12.16 3.84
C LYS A 130 -9.00 12.41 2.70
N GLU A 131 -8.84 13.68 2.32
CA GLU A 131 -7.87 14.08 1.30
C GLU A 131 -6.44 14.22 1.86
N SER A 132 -5.46 13.81 1.06
CA SER A 132 -4.04 13.97 1.36
C SER A 132 -3.20 14.03 0.09
N TRP A 133 -2.06 14.71 0.18
CA TRP A 133 -1.02 14.66 -0.84
C TRP A 133 -0.08 13.50 -0.56
N GLN A 134 0.24 12.73 -1.60
CA GLN A 134 1.20 11.63 -1.52
C GLN A 134 2.16 11.66 -2.71
N ALA A 135 3.39 11.20 -2.49
CA ALA A 135 4.34 10.89 -3.54
C ALA A 135 5.02 9.55 -3.29
N LYS A 136 5.07 8.68 -4.31
CA LYS A 136 5.93 7.49 -4.35
C LYS A 136 7.21 7.87 -5.09
N VAL A 137 8.37 7.68 -4.47
CA VAL A 137 9.70 7.86 -5.08
C VAL A 137 10.39 6.51 -5.19
N ARG A 138 10.73 6.07 -6.41
CA ARG A 138 11.42 4.80 -6.62
C ARG A 138 12.84 4.87 -6.08
N LEU A 139 13.17 3.90 -5.23
CA LEU A 139 14.54 3.70 -4.72
C LEU A 139 15.30 2.68 -5.56
N SER A 140 14.64 1.59 -5.95
CA SER A 140 15.23 0.49 -6.73
C SER A 140 14.13 -0.46 -7.23
N GLY A 141 14.53 -1.58 -7.81
CA GLY A 141 13.64 -2.61 -8.32
C GLY A 141 13.13 -2.34 -9.72
N ASP A 142 12.20 -3.19 -10.16
CA ASP A 142 11.58 -3.12 -11.46
C ASP A 142 10.06 -2.93 -11.32
N PHE A 143 9.34 -3.20 -12.41
CA PHE A 143 7.89 -3.05 -12.46
C PHE A 143 7.16 -4.04 -11.52
N VAL A 144 7.67 -5.27 -11.41
CA VAL A 144 7.06 -6.38 -10.64
C VAL A 144 7.52 -6.33 -9.19
N ASP A 145 8.83 -6.23 -8.97
CA ASP A 145 9.46 -6.12 -7.66
C ASP A 145 9.92 -4.67 -7.43
N SER A 146 9.08 -3.85 -6.81
CA SER A 146 9.36 -2.43 -6.66
C SER A 146 9.78 -2.07 -5.23
N GLN A 147 10.57 -1.00 -5.11
CA GLN A 147 11.05 -0.46 -3.84
C GLN A 147 10.84 1.05 -3.82
N PHE A 148 10.10 1.56 -2.85
CA PHE A 148 9.68 2.95 -2.79
C PHE A 148 9.96 3.62 -1.45
N GLU A 149 10.09 4.93 -1.51
CA GLU A 149 9.84 5.83 -0.40
C GLU A 149 8.49 6.53 -0.64
N GLU A 150 7.52 6.30 0.25
CA GLU A 150 6.26 7.04 0.28
C GLU A 150 6.39 8.26 1.19
N ILE A 151 5.99 9.40 0.63
CA ILE A 151 6.03 10.71 1.28
C ILE A 151 4.61 11.23 1.34
N GLU A 152 4.16 11.62 2.53
CA GLU A 152 2.84 12.18 2.75
C GLU A 152 2.89 13.65 3.17
N GLY A 153 1.82 14.37 2.83
CA GLY A 153 1.61 15.75 3.22
C GLY A 153 2.17 16.75 2.22
N GLN A 154 1.38 17.80 1.96
CA GLN A 154 1.63 18.77 0.88
C GLN A 154 3.05 19.35 0.92
N GLY A 155 3.50 19.85 2.08
CA GLY A 155 4.81 20.48 2.21
C GLY A 155 5.99 19.53 1.94
N GLN A 156 5.84 18.25 2.30
CA GLN A 156 6.90 17.25 2.08
C GLN A 156 6.90 16.76 0.63
N VAL A 157 5.72 16.60 0.04
CA VAL A 157 5.56 16.28 -1.39
C VAL A 157 6.09 17.42 -2.26
N THR A 158 5.82 18.69 -1.94
CA THR A 158 6.43 19.84 -2.64
C THR A 158 7.96 19.78 -2.62
N LYS A 159 8.56 19.53 -1.44
CA LYS A 159 10.02 19.40 -1.33
C LYS A 159 10.56 18.24 -2.14
N ALA A 160 9.84 17.11 -2.18
CA ALA A 160 10.22 15.96 -2.98
C ALA A 160 10.22 16.30 -4.48
N VAL A 161 9.17 16.93 -4.98
CA VAL A 161 9.09 17.41 -6.38
C VAL A 161 10.24 18.37 -6.69
N GLN A 162 10.48 19.36 -5.83
CA GLN A 162 11.53 20.38 -6.04
C GLN A 162 12.96 19.81 -6.00
N ARG A 163 13.22 18.69 -5.32
CA ARG A 163 14.54 18.03 -5.41
C ARG A 163 14.85 17.52 -6.81
N HIS A 164 13.82 17.19 -7.58
CA HIS A 164 13.92 16.60 -8.91
C HIS A 164 13.64 17.61 -10.03
N LEU A 165 12.76 18.56 -9.77
CA LEU A 165 12.36 19.65 -10.66
C LEU A 165 12.35 20.97 -9.85
N PRO A 166 13.51 21.63 -9.64
CA PRO A 166 13.63 22.76 -8.71
C PRO A 166 12.70 23.95 -8.96
N GLN A 167 12.29 24.14 -10.21
CA GLN A 167 11.43 25.27 -10.62
C GLN A 167 9.94 24.90 -10.68
N VAL A 168 9.57 23.66 -10.35
CA VAL A 168 8.20 23.16 -10.45
C VAL A 168 7.59 23.09 -9.05
N THR A 169 6.41 23.68 -8.91
CA THR A 169 5.56 23.56 -7.73
C THR A 169 4.42 22.59 -7.99
N LEU A 170 3.68 22.20 -6.93
CA LEU A 170 2.51 21.32 -7.09
C LEU A 170 1.39 21.96 -7.94
N MET A 171 1.36 23.30 -8.05
CA MET A 171 0.37 24.02 -8.86
C MET A 171 0.72 24.02 -10.35
N ASP A 172 1.97 23.72 -10.70
CA ASP A 172 2.44 23.62 -12.08
C ASP A 172 2.23 22.22 -12.66
N LEU A 173 1.86 21.24 -11.82
CA LEU A 173 1.59 19.88 -12.25
C LEU A 173 0.19 19.77 -12.85
N THR A 174 0.07 19.02 -13.93
CA THR A 174 -1.21 18.76 -14.60
C THR A 174 -1.71 17.36 -14.27
N PRO A 175 -3.04 17.16 -14.13
CA PRO A 175 -3.61 15.83 -14.00
C PRO A 175 -3.22 14.96 -15.21
N SER A 176 -2.76 13.74 -14.92
CA SER A 176 -2.34 12.75 -15.91
C SER A 176 -3.20 11.48 -15.88
N ALA A 177 -3.87 11.22 -14.77
CA ALA A 177 -4.88 10.17 -14.62
C ALA A 177 -5.77 10.47 -13.40
N ASP A 178 -7.05 10.12 -13.46
CA ASP A 178 -7.98 10.15 -12.31
C ASP A 178 -8.63 8.77 -12.14
N LEU A 179 -8.17 8.04 -11.13
CA LEU A 179 -8.49 6.64 -10.93
C LEU A 179 -9.23 6.42 -9.62
N GLN A 180 -10.26 5.60 -9.69
CA GLN A 180 -10.90 5.03 -8.51
C GLN A 180 -10.40 3.63 -8.28
N THR A 181 -10.10 3.32 -7.02
CA THR A 181 -9.67 2.01 -6.56
C THR A 181 -10.56 1.57 -5.41
N TYR A 182 -11.18 0.41 -5.56
CA TYR A 182 -11.71 -0.34 -4.44
C TYR A 182 -10.64 -1.33 -3.97
N ARG A 183 -10.17 -1.15 -2.74
CA ARG A 183 -9.05 -1.88 -2.14
C ARG A 183 -9.56 -2.82 -1.06
N ARG A 184 -9.12 -4.07 -1.13
CA ARG A 184 -9.23 -5.04 -0.03
C ARG A 184 -7.85 -5.35 0.51
N THR A 185 -7.72 -5.41 1.82
CA THR A 185 -6.41 -5.61 2.46
C THR A 185 -6.48 -6.72 3.50
N TRP A 186 -5.46 -7.56 3.50
CA TRP A 186 -5.22 -8.57 4.52
C TRP A 186 -3.85 -8.36 5.13
N HIS A 187 -3.76 -8.60 6.42
CA HIS A 187 -2.52 -8.72 7.15
C HIS A 187 -2.22 -10.20 7.34
N LEU A 188 -1.04 -10.65 6.89
CA LEU A 188 -0.58 -12.01 7.08
C LEU A 188 0.59 -11.99 8.04
N GLN A 189 0.46 -12.75 9.13
CA GLN A 189 1.50 -12.91 10.13
C GLN A 189 1.94 -14.36 10.19
N GLU A 190 3.25 -14.57 10.14
CA GLU A 190 3.86 -15.86 10.39
C GLU A 190 4.48 -15.84 11.78
N GLU A 191 4.15 -16.85 12.58
CA GLU A 191 4.64 -16.99 13.96
C GLU A 191 5.75 -18.04 14.03
N GLU A 192 6.83 -17.72 14.74
CA GLU A 192 7.91 -18.66 15.04
C GLU A 192 8.23 -18.57 16.54
N GLY A 193 8.12 -19.70 17.24
CA GLY A 193 8.42 -19.76 18.68
C GLY A 193 7.50 -18.92 19.59
N GLY A 194 6.36 -18.46 19.08
CA GLY A 194 5.41 -17.60 19.80
C GLY A 194 5.57 -16.09 19.55
N ASP A 195 6.55 -15.70 18.73
CA ASP A 195 6.74 -14.31 18.28
C ASP A 195 6.40 -14.17 16.78
N THR A 196 5.96 -12.98 16.36
CA THR A 196 5.74 -12.67 14.93
C THR A 196 7.09 -12.60 14.22
N ALA A 197 7.38 -13.59 13.38
CA ALA A 197 8.61 -13.65 12.59
C ALA A 197 8.55 -12.71 11.38
N VAL A 198 7.41 -12.70 10.69
CA VAL A 198 7.19 -11.87 9.49
C VAL A 198 5.74 -11.37 9.48
N SER A 199 5.57 -10.11 9.08
CA SER A 199 4.28 -9.43 9.01
C SER A 199 4.19 -8.72 7.67
N VAL A 200 3.30 -9.16 6.77
CA VAL A 200 3.14 -8.59 5.42
C VAL A 200 1.71 -8.14 5.20
N MET A 201 1.55 -7.13 4.35
CA MET A 201 0.24 -6.74 3.84
C MET A 201 0.02 -7.36 2.46
N VAL A 202 -1.17 -7.86 2.23
CA VAL A 202 -1.65 -8.26 0.92
C VAL A 202 -2.79 -7.34 0.53
N VAL A 203 -2.67 -6.75 -0.63
CA VAL A 203 -3.58 -5.75 -1.16
C VAL A 203 -4.15 -6.25 -2.48
N LEU A 204 -5.46 -6.11 -2.64
CA LEU A 204 -6.14 -6.34 -3.91
C LEU A 204 -6.90 -5.11 -4.32
N ASP A 205 -6.56 -4.61 -5.50
CA ASP A 205 -7.12 -3.40 -6.05
C ASP A 205 -7.92 -3.72 -7.29
N LYS A 206 -9.19 -3.31 -7.28
CA LYS A 206 -10.02 -3.18 -8.47
C LYS A 206 -10.09 -1.70 -8.84
N VAL A 207 -9.61 -1.38 -10.03
CA VAL A 207 -9.40 0.00 -10.48
C VAL A 207 -10.28 0.30 -11.68
N SER A 208 -10.80 1.53 -11.74
CA SER A 208 -11.54 2.09 -12.88
C SER A 208 -11.26 3.58 -13.01
N THR A 209 -11.66 4.18 -14.13
CA THR A 209 -11.70 5.65 -14.29
C THR A 209 -12.77 6.27 -13.40
N TYR A 210 -12.55 7.50 -12.94
CA TYR A 210 -13.58 8.27 -12.25
C TYR A 210 -14.70 8.69 -13.21
N GLU A 211 -15.96 8.55 -12.79
CA GLU A 211 -17.12 8.99 -13.56
C GLU A 211 -17.02 10.50 -13.86
N GLY A 212 -16.86 10.87 -15.14
CA GLY A 212 -16.62 12.24 -15.57
C GLY A 212 -15.26 12.51 -16.23
N THR A 213 -14.33 11.55 -16.23
CA THR A 213 -13.12 11.64 -17.07
C THR A 213 -13.52 11.53 -18.55
N LYS A 214 -13.42 12.64 -19.29
CA LYS A 214 -13.76 12.74 -20.72
C LYS A 214 -12.64 12.25 -21.66
N GLU A 215 -11.75 11.39 -21.16
CA GLU A 215 -10.53 11.00 -21.89
C GLU A 215 -10.78 9.87 -22.89
N ALA A 216 -11.86 9.11 -22.73
CA ALA A 216 -12.30 8.08 -23.67
C ALA A 216 -13.34 8.62 -24.66
N SER A 217 -13.24 8.21 -25.92
CA SER A 217 -14.33 8.38 -26.88
C SER A 217 -15.60 7.69 -26.36
N SER A 218 -16.78 8.22 -26.67
CA SER A 218 -18.08 7.63 -26.27
C SER A 218 -18.26 6.15 -26.65
N ASP A 219 -17.45 5.63 -27.57
CA ASP A 219 -17.55 4.28 -28.13
C ASP A 219 -16.59 3.26 -27.48
N SER A 220 -15.71 3.66 -26.55
CA SER A 220 -14.79 2.72 -25.88
C SER A 220 -15.37 2.19 -24.57
N ALA A 221 -15.15 0.89 -24.30
CA ALA A 221 -15.48 0.30 -23.01
C ALA A 221 -14.78 1.05 -21.86
N PRO A 222 -15.45 1.22 -20.70
CA PRO A 222 -14.84 1.89 -19.56
C PRO A 222 -13.61 1.13 -19.07
N PHE A 223 -12.61 1.88 -18.61
CA PHE A 223 -11.40 1.29 -18.05
C PHE A 223 -11.74 0.46 -16.80
N SER A 224 -11.27 -0.80 -16.77
CA SER A 224 -11.24 -1.59 -15.56
C SER A 224 -9.99 -2.47 -15.53
N HIS A 225 -9.35 -2.52 -14.37
CA HIS A 225 -8.15 -3.33 -14.14
C HIS A 225 -8.17 -3.93 -12.74
N GLN A 226 -7.53 -5.08 -12.56
CA GLN A 226 -7.37 -5.71 -11.25
C GLN A 226 -5.92 -6.13 -11.04
N ILE A 227 -5.38 -5.82 -9.86
CA ILE A 227 -4.00 -6.13 -9.50
C ILE A 227 -3.92 -6.53 -8.02
N GLY A 228 -3.03 -7.47 -7.72
CA GLY A 228 -2.67 -7.81 -6.35
C GLY A 228 -1.24 -7.38 -6.05
N GLU A 229 -1.01 -6.95 -4.83
CA GLU A 229 0.30 -6.52 -4.32
C GLU A 229 0.51 -7.19 -2.96
N ILE A 230 1.71 -7.72 -2.72
CA ILE A 230 2.17 -8.08 -1.38
C ILE A 230 3.26 -7.09 -1.00
N GLU A 231 3.11 -6.48 0.17
CA GLU A 231 3.86 -5.33 0.62
C GLU A 231 4.47 -5.60 2.00
N LEU A 232 5.71 -5.14 2.17
CA LEU A 232 6.35 -4.98 3.46
C LEU A 232 6.72 -3.50 3.61
N SER A 233 6.37 -2.88 4.73
CA SER A 233 6.63 -1.47 4.97
C SER A 233 7.26 -1.22 6.34
N THR A 234 8.04 -0.15 6.43
CA THR A 234 8.63 0.32 7.68
C THR A 234 8.77 1.84 7.68
N GLU A 235 8.73 2.45 8.87
CA GLU A 235 8.97 3.88 9.00
C GLU A 235 10.46 4.19 9.04
N ALA A 236 10.87 5.24 8.33
CA ALA A 236 12.21 5.79 8.42
C ALA A 236 12.13 7.31 8.65
N ASP A 237 13.08 7.84 9.39
CA ASP A 237 13.25 9.30 9.49
C ASP A 237 13.59 9.86 8.10
N SER A 238 12.98 10.98 7.71
CA SER A 238 13.30 11.64 6.44
C SER A 238 14.78 12.06 6.33
N SER A 239 15.48 12.24 7.45
CA SER A 239 16.92 12.53 7.51
C SER A 239 17.80 11.28 7.43
N THR A 240 17.22 10.08 7.39
CA THR A 240 17.98 8.83 7.29
C THR A 240 18.83 8.84 6.02
N PRO A 241 20.16 8.61 6.11
CA PRO A 241 21.03 8.61 4.94
C PRO A 241 20.56 7.61 3.88
N ALA A 242 20.69 7.98 2.60
CA ALA A 242 20.26 7.16 1.47
C ALA A 242 20.84 5.73 1.51
N LYS A 243 22.11 5.60 1.90
CA LYS A 243 22.77 4.29 2.06
C LYS A 243 22.11 3.41 3.13
N GLN A 244 21.66 4.00 4.24
CA GLN A 244 20.98 3.26 5.30
C GLN A 244 19.56 2.87 4.86
N LYS A 245 18.83 3.76 4.19
CA LYS A 245 17.53 3.41 3.57
C LYS A 245 17.70 2.24 2.58
N GLN A 246 18.75 2.26 1.76
CA GLN A 246 19.03 1.19 0.80
C GLN A 246 19.28 -0.16 1.47
N LEU A 247 20.02 -0.19 2.59
CA LEU A 247 20.24 -1.43 3.35
C LEU A 247 18.94 -1.98 3.95
N LEU A 248 18.10 -1.11 4.53
CA LEU A 248 16.80 -1.51 5.08
C LEU A 248 15.89 -2.12 4.00
N VAL A 249 15.78 -1.45 2.86
CA VAL A 249 14.94 -1.90 1.75
C VAL A 249 15.47 -3.22 1.14
N GLN A 250 16.79 -3.43 1.09
CA GLN A 250 17.37 -4.71 0.66
C GLN A 250 17.04 -5.86 1.62
N ASP A 251 17.07 -5.59 2.92
CA ASP A 251 16.69 -6.57 3.93
C ASP A 251 15.19 -6.92 3.83
N MET A 252 14.33 -5.90 3.79
CA MET A 252 12.89 -6.04 3.56
C MET A 252 12.58 -6.87 2.31
N ARG A 253 13.27 -6.62 1.20
CA ARG A 253 13.11 -7.38 -0.04
C ARG A 253 13.44 -8.85 0.15
N ARG A 254 14.54 -9.17 0.83
CA ARG A 254 14.94 -10.55 1.10
C ARG A 254 13.89 -11.26 1.95
N THR A 255 13.40 -10.59 2.99
CA THR A 255 12.34 -11.09 3.87
C THR A 255 11.05 -11.35 3.11
N LEU A 256 10.62 -10.42 2.26
CA LEU A 256 9.41 -10.56 1.44
C LEU A 256 9.53 -11.76 0.48
N HIS A 257 10.66 -11.91 -0.23
CA HIS A 257 10.86 -13.06 -1.12
C HIS A 257 10.91 -14.39 -0.35
N ALA A 258 11.57 -14.44 0.81
CA ALA A 258 11.61 -15.64 1.64
C ALA A 258 10.21 -16.03 2.14
N PHE A 259 9.38 -15.05 2.49
CA PHE A 259 7.96 -15.28 2.78
C PHE A 259 7.22 -15.87 1.58
N MET A 260 7.32 -15.25 0.41
CA MET A 260 6.65 -15.72 -0.81
C MET A 260 7.10 -17.13 -1.23
N GLN A 261 8.38 -17.47 -1.05
CA GLN A 261 8.93 -18.80 -1.35
C GLN A 261 8.37 -19.90 -0.43
N ARG A 262 8.04 -19.58 0.81
CA ARG A 262 7.43 -20.51 1.76
C ARG A 262 5.92 -20.69 1.53
N HIS A 263 5.27 -19.69 0.93
CA HIS A 263 3.85 -19.71 0.58
C HIS A 263 3.60 -19.61 -0.93
N PRO A 264 4.23 -20.47 -1.76
CA PRO A 264 4.23 -20.30 -3.22
C PRO A 264 2.82 -20.37 -3.79
N SER A 265 1.94 -21.20 -3.23
CA SER A 265 0.55 -21.39 -3.67
C SER A 265 -0.29 -20.12 -3.65
N LEU A 266 0.07 -19.12 -2.84
CA LEU A 266 -0.62 -17.83 -2.81
C LEU A 266 -0.25 -16.95 -4.01
N PHE A 267 0.97 -17.08 -4.54
CA PHE A 267 1.54 -16.17 -5.53
C PHE A 267 1.76 -16.80 -6.91
N LEU A 268 1.15 -17.96 -7.18
CA LEU A 268 1.19 -18.63 -8.49
C LEU A 268 0.34 -17.87 -9.53
N GLY A 269 0.92 -16.83 -10.14
CA GLY A 269 0.38 -16.17 -11.33
C GLY A 269 1.01 -16.71 -12.62
N LYS A 270 0.20 -16.99 -13.65
CA LYS A 270 0.71 -17.38 -14.99
C LYS A 270 1.05 -16.19 -15.88
N HIS A 271 0.58 -15.01 -15.52
CA HIS A 271 0.70 -13.80 -16.34
C HIS A 271 1.56 -12.76 -15.63
N GLN A 272 2.30 -11.99 -16.41
CA GLN A 272 3.04 -10.85 -15.91
C GLN A 272 2.04 -9.80 -15.39
N PRO A 273 2.15 -9.36 -14.13
CA PRO A 273 1.27 -8.33 -13.60
C PRO A 273 1.46 -7.02 -14.36
N LEU A 274 0.37 -6.25 -14.48
CA LEU A 274 0.39 -4.86 -14.97
C LEU A 274 -0.11 -3.94 -13.86
N GLY A 275 0.52 -2.77 -13.75
CA GLY A 275 0.24 -1.82 -12.67
C GLY A 275 -0.90 -0.92 -13.07
N LYS A 276 -1.51 -0.24 -12.10
CA LYS A 276 -2.70 0.59 -12.32
C LYS A 276 -2.49 1.63 -13.43
N LEU A 277 -1.46 2.45 -13.31
CA LEU A 277 -1.14 3.49 -14.29
C LEU A 277 -0.69 2.91 -15.63
N SER A 278 0.10 1.84 -15.62
CA SER A 278 0.55 1.18 -16.86
C SER A 278 -0.63 0.60 -17.65
N ALA A 279 -1.57 -0.06 -16.96
CA ALA A 279 -2.81 -0.56 -17.56
C ALA A 279 -3.68 0.58 -18.07
N TYR A 280 -3.79 1.67 -17.29
CA TYR A 280 -4.55 2.87 -17.69
C TYR A 280 -4.03 3.48 -18.99
N PHE A 281 -2.73 3.78 -19.08
CA PHE A 281 -2.16 4.40 -20.27
C PHE A 281 -2.13 3.46 -21.48
N ALA A 282 -2.04 2.14 -21.27
CA ALA A 282 -2.22 1.16 -22.34
C ALA A 282 -3.64 1.22 -22.91
N TRP A 283 -4.66 1.19 -22.05
CA TRP A 283 -6.06 1.33 -22.44
C TRP A 283 -6.34 2.67 -23.15
N LEU A 284 -5.81 3.78 -22.63
CA LEU A 284 -6.01 5.11 -23.21
C LEU A 284 -5.43 5.18 -24.63
N LYS A 285 -4.23 4.62 -24.84
CA LYS A 285 -3.59 4.53 -26.15
C LYS A 285 -4.41 3.70 -27.15
N GLU A 286 -5.01 2.60 -26.70
CA GLU A 286 -5.89 1.76 -27.52
C GLU A 286 -7.16 2.52 -27.93
N CYS A 287 -7.79 3.25 -27.00
CA CYS A 287 -8.96 4.07 -27.29
C CYS A 287 -8.66 5.14 -28.36
N GLN A 288 -7.52 5.83 -28.23
CA GLN A 288 -7.08 6.83 -29.20
C GLN A 288 -6.74 6.24 -30.58
N ALA A 289 -6.11 5.06 -30.62
CA ALA A 289 -5.81 4.35 -31.85
C ALA A 289 -7.08 3.83 -32.56
N GLY A 290 -8.08 3.38 -31.79
CA GLY A 290 -9.38 2.94 -32.29
C GLY A 290 -10.21 4.07 -32.89
N GLY A 291 -10.27 5.23 -32.22
CA GLY A 291 -10.96 6.42 -32.72
C GLY A 291 -10.40 6.92 -34.07
N ASN A 292 -9.08 6.86 -34.25
CA ASN A 292 -8.45 7.23 -35.52
C ASN A 292 -8.76 6.28 -36.68
N LYS A 293 -9.02 4.99 -36.42
CA LYS A 293 -9.47 4.05 -37.46
C LYS A 293 -10.92 4.30 -37.87
N ALA A 294 -11.80 4.64 -36.92
CA ALA A 294 -13.19 4.96 -37.20
C ALA A 294 -13.37 6.28 -37.99
N LEU A 295 -12.54 7.30 -37.70
CA LEU A 295 -12.53 8.54 -38.49
C LEU A 295 -12.05 8.34 -39.93
N ARG A 296 -11.00 7.52 -40.15
CA ARG A 296 -10.48 7.24 -41.49
C ARG A 296 -11.39 6.35 -42.35
N ALA A 297 -12.27 5.56 -41.73
CA ALA A 297 -13.27 4.78 -42.46
C ALA A 297 -14.51 5.60 -42.87
N ARG A 298 -14.62 6.85 -42.41
CA ARG A 298 -15.73 7.77 -42.68
C ARG A 298 -15.33 8.99 -43.52
N SER A 299 -14.06 9.07 -43.93
CA SER A 299 -13.50 10.08 -44.84
C SER A 299 -13.19 9.46 -46.20
#